data_AF-A0A355T0H9-F1
#
_entry.id   AF-A0A355T0H9-F1
#
_cell.length_a   1.000
_cell.length_b   1.000
_cell.length_c   1.000
_cell.angle_alpha   90.00
_cell.angle_beta   90.00
_cell.angle_gamma   90.00
#
_symmetry.space_group_name_H-M   'P 1'
#
loop_
_entity.id
_entity.type
_entity.pdbx_description
1 polymer ?
#
loop_
_entity_poly.entity_id
_entity_poly.type
_entity_poly.pdbx_seq_one_letter_code
_entity_poly.pdbx_strand_id
1 'polypeptide(L)'
;MIDPVFDIAFRGAFAALLLSAAWHKLRDPFVFWQAVSGYKLLPQAFERPISRIIPVAEIAIALSLLLFSVSAFPVFAALTLWIFYGGAIAINLLRGRDTLDCGCGGIGADQTIHWGLVLRNSILALTAGFLLLPVSSRALGWFDYATAGFAVLLLLLIYATAEHLLRNAALLGHEGTHP
;
A
#
# COMPACT_ATOMS: atom_id res chain seq x y z
N MET A 1 -14.36 15.39 -12.99
CA MET A 1 -13.31 14.98 -13.94
C MET A 1 -11.97 15.23 -13.28
N ILE A 2 -10.99 14.33 -13.41
CA ILE A 2 -9.64 14.50 -12.86
C ILE A 2 -8.69 15.03 -13.96
N ASP A 3 -7.74 15.89 -13.59
CA ASP A 3 -6.70 16.32 -14.52
C ASP A 3 -5.73 15.17 -14.83
N PRO A 4 -5.31 14.96 -16.09
CA PRO A 4 -4.45 13.85 -16.48
C PRO A 4 -3.09 13.86 -15.77
N VAL A 5 -2.58 15.01 -15.32
CA VAL A 5 -1.34 15.09 -14.53
C VAL A 5 -1.50 14.40 -13.18
N PHE A 6 -2.64 14.63 -12.50
CA PHE A 6 -2.93 13.96 -11.23
C PHE A 6 -3.15 12.45 -11.44
N ASP A 7 -3.88 12.04 -12.49
CA ASP A 7 -4.06 10.62 -12.80
C ASP A 7 -2.71 9.90 -12.98
N ILE A 8 -1.81 10.45 -13.79
CA ILE A 8 -0.46 9.90 -14.01
C ILE A 8 0.33 9.88 -12.69
N ALA A 9 0.29 10.96 -11.91
CA ALA A 9 1.05 11.08 -10.67
C ALA A 9 0.60 10.05 -9.61
N PHE A 10 -0.70 9.90 -9.40
CA PHE A 10 -1.23 8.92 -8.45
C PHE A 10 -0.98 7.48 -8.91
N ARG A 11 -1.20 7.16 -10.20
CA ARG A 11 -0.87 5.83 -10.76
C ARG A 11 0.61 5.50 -10.60
N GLY A 12 1.49 6.45 -10.91
CA GLY A 12 2.93 6.32 -10.75
C GLY A 12 3.34 6.08 -9.30
N ALA A 13 2.80 6.88 -8.37
CA ALA A 13 3.07 6.72 -6.94
C ALA A 13 2.58 5.36 -6.43
N PHE A 14 1.34 4.97 -6.72
CA PHE A 14 0.78 3.68 -6.31
C PHE A 14 1.54 2.49 -6.88
N ALA A 15 1.93 2.55 -8.17
CA ALA A 15 2.76 1.52 -8.78
C ALA A 15 4.11 1.40 -8.05
N ALA A 16 4.77 2.52 -7.76
CA ALA A 16 6.03 2.52 -7.02
C ALA A 16 5.89 1.96 -5.60
N LEU A 17 4.80 2.27 -4.89
CA LEU A 17 4.50 1.71 -3.57
C LEU A 17 4.31 0.19 -3.63
N LEU A 18 3.50 -0.30 -4.57
CA LEU A 18 3.25 -1.73 -4.74
C LEU A 18 4.51 -2.49 -5.17
N LEU A 19 5.32 -1.93 -6.07
CA LEU A 19 6.59 -2.54 -6.48
C LEU A 19 7.60 -2.59 -5.32
N SER A 20 7.68 -1.51 -4.51
CA SER A 20 8.53 -1.48 -3.31
C SER A 20 8.10 -2.54 -2.30
N ALA A 21 6.79 -2.66 -2.06
CA ALA A 21 6.22 -3.67 -1.18
C ALA A 21 6.49 -5.10 -1.69
N ALA A 22 6.28 -5.36 -2.97
CA ALA A 22 6.54 -6.66 -3.57
C ALA A 22 8.02 -7.04 -3.53
N TRP A 23 8.91 -6.09 -3.85
CA TRP A 23 10.35 -6.30 -3.78
C TRP A 23 10.80 -6.73 -2.39
N HIS A 24 10.29 -6.07 -1.34
CA HIS A 24 10.61 -6.43 0.03
C HIS A 24 10.13 -7.84 0.40
N LYS A 25 8.90 -8.21 0.00
CA LYS A 25 8.35 -9.56 0.24
C LYS A 25 9.07 -10.66 -0.55
N LEU A 26 9.59 -10.35 -1.73
CA LEU A 26 10.37 -11.29 -2.54
C LEU A 26 11.81 -11.46 -2.02
N ARG A 27 12.37 -10.44 -1.37
CA ARG A 27 13.71 -10.50 -0.78
C ARG A 27 13.77 -11.42 0.43
N ASP A 28 12.72 -11.43 1.26
CA ASP A 28 12.58 -12.39 2.36
C ASP A 28 11.17 -13.04 2.39
N PRO A 29 10.94 -14.06 1.53
CA PRO A 29 9.64 -14.73 1.45
C PRO A 29 9.29 -15.51 2.73
N PHE A 30 10.29 -15.89 3.52
CA PHE A 30 10.08 -16.66 4.75
C PHE A 30 9.52 -15.76 5.85
N VAL A 31 10.11 -14.57 6.04
CA VAL A 31 9.59 -13.55 6.97
C VAL A 31 8.18 -13.13 6.56
N PHE A 32 7.92 -12.91 5.27
CA PHE A 32 6.56 -12.57 4.84
C PHE A 32 5.54 -13.70 5.10
N TRP A 33 5.93 -14.96 4.86
CA TRP A 33 5.08 -16.10 5.23
C TRP A 33 4.80 -16.16 6.74
N GLN A 34 5.79 -15.90 7.58
CA GLN A 34 5.60 -15.82 9.04
C GLN A 34 4.63 -14.73 9.43
N ALA A 35 4.72 -13.54 8.82
CA ALA A 35 3.77 -12.46 9.04
C ALA A 35 2.35 -12.89 8.66
N VAL A 36 2.15 -13.47 7.46
CA VAL A 36 0.84 -13.98 7.01
C VAL A 36 0.27 -15.05 7.94
N SER A 37 1.09 -16.01 8.38
CA SER A 37 0.68 -17.04 9.35
C SER A 37 0.32 -16.44 10.71
N GLY A 38 1.10 -15.45 11.15
CA GLY A 38 0.88 -14.68 12.38
C GLY A 38 -0.52 -14.07 12.45
N TYR A 39 -1.08 -13.61 11.33
CA TYR A 39 -2.41 -13.00 11.28
C TYR A 39 -3.55 -13.98 11.59
N LYS A 40 -3.36 -15.30 11.45
CA LYS A 40 -4.38 -16.33 11.73
C LYS A 40 -5.75 -16.02 11.10
N LEU A 41 -5.72 -15.56 9.84
CA LEU A 41 -6.92 -15.28 9.04
C LEU A 41 -7.19 -16.33 7.96
N LEU A 42 -6.20 -17.19 7.68
CA LEU A 42 -6.24 -18.18 6.63
C LEU A 42 -6.03 -19.58 7.24
N PRO A 43 -6.60 -20.64 6.64
CA PRO A 43 -6.23 -22.00 6.99
C PRO A 43 -4.75 -22.27 6.66
N GLN A 44 -4.07 -23.08 7.45
CA GLN A 44 -2.63 -23.38 7.31
C GLN A 44 -2.23 -23.84 5.90
N ALA A 45 -3.10 -24.56 5.21
CA ALA A 45 -2.88 -25.02 3.83
C ALA A 45 -2.74 -23.86 2.82
N PHE A 46 -3.37 -22.71 3.08
CA PHE A 46 -3.39 -21.55 2.18
C PHE A 46 -2.36 -20.47 2.53
N GLU A 47 -1.75 -20.51 3.72
CA GLU A 47 -0.77 -19.50 4.16
C GLU A 47 0.42 -19.37 3.20
N ARG A 48 1.03 -20.51 2.81
CA ARG A 48 2.18 -20.54 1.89
C ARG A 48 1.83 -20.16 0.45
N PRO A 49 0.74 -20.68 -0.16
CA PRO A 49 0.30 -20.22 -1.47
C PRO A 49 0.02 -18.71 -1.49
N ILE A 50 -0.74 -18.21 -0.53
CA ILE A 50 -1.14 -16.80 -0.50
C ILE A 50 0.07 -15.89 -0.27
N SER A 51 1.01 -16.27 0.59
CA SER A 51 2.24 -15.47 0.80
C SER A 51 3.09 -15.35 -0.48
N ARG A 52 3.00 -16.28 -1.42
CA ARG A 52 3.67 -16.20 -2.74
C ARG A 52 2.85 -15.49 -3.80
N ILE A 53 1.53 -15.63 -3.78
CA ILE A 53 0.64 -14.99 -4.75
C ILE A 53 0.58 -13.48 -4.53
N ILE A 54 0.60 -13.03 -3.27
CA ILE A 54 0.48 -11.61 -2.93
C ILE A 54 1.55 -10.73 -3.63
N PRO A 55 2.87 -11.00 -3.53
CA PRO A 55 3.88 -10.18 -4.21
C PRO A 55 3.74 -10.17 -5.73
N VAL A 56 3.32 -11.30 -6.32
CA VAL A 56 3.06 -11.39 -7.76
C VAL A 56 1.85 -10.53 -8.15
N ALA A 57 0.79 -10.57 -7.34
CA ALA A 57 -0.38 -9.71 -7.53
C ALA A 57 -0.02 -8.23 -7.40
N GLU A 58 0.80 -7.85 -6.43
CA GLU A 58 1.30 -6.48 -6.26
C GLU A 58 2.03 -5.97 -7.51
N ILE A 59 2.94 -6.77 -8.06
CA ILE A 59 3.66 -6.43 -9.30
C ILE A 59 2.69 -6.33 -10.47
N ALA A 60 1.79 -7.31 -10.63
CA ALA A 60 0.84 -7.32 -11.73
C ALA A 60 -0.09 -6.10 -11.69
N ILE A 61 -0.58 -5.71 -10.52
CA ILE A 61 -1.41 -4.52 -10.32
C ILE A 61 -0.60 -3.25 -10.62
N ALA A 62 0.64 -3.15 -10.12
CA ALA A 62 1.50 -2.00 -10.36
C ALA A 62 1.78 -1.78 -11.85
N LEU A 63 2.17 -2.83 -12.57
CA LEU A 63 2.40 -2.77 -14.01
C LEU A 63 1.10 -2.43 -14.77
N SER A 64 -0.02 -3.02 -14.35
CA SER A 64 -1.31 -2.75 -14.99
C SER A 64 -1.78 -1.30 -14.79
N LEU A 65 -1.50 -0.68 -13.64
CA LEU A 65 -1.80 0.73 -13.38
C LEU A 65 -1.05 1.66 -14.33
N LEU A 66 0.18 1.31 -14.71
CA LEU A 66 1.03 2.08 -15.62
C LEU A 66 0.68 1.84 -17.10
N LEU A 67 0.35 0.60 -17.47
CA LEU A 67 0.13 0.21 -18.86
C LEU A 67 -1.32 0.45 -19.33
N PHE A 68 -2.31 0.32 -18.44
CA PHE A 68 -3.72 0.38 -18.79
C PHE A 68 -4.41 1.57 -18.11
N SER A 69 -4.04 2.79 -18.51
CA SER A 69 -4.58 4.03 -17.95
C SER A 69 -6.09 4.20 -18.14
N VAL A 70 -6.66 3.68 -19.22
CA VAL A 70 -8.10 3.80 -19.53
C VAL A 70 -8.95 2.77 -18.77
N SER A 71 -8.35 1.69 -18.27
CA SER A 71 -9.07 0.63 -17.60
C SER A 71 -9.30 0.96 -16.12
N ALA A 72 -10.52 0.74 -15.63
CA ALA A 72 -10.85 0.79 -14.21
C ALA A 72 -10.36 -0.45 -13.45
N PHE A 73 -10.06 -1.55 -14.16
CA PHE A 73 -9.70 -2.83 -13.54
C PHE A 73 -8.47 -2.78 -12.62
N PRO A 74 -7.33 -2.17 -13.01
CA PRO A 74 -6.15 -2.08 -12.14
C PRO A 74 -6.43 -1.26 -10.87
N VAL A 75 -7.28 -0.24 -10.98
CA VAL A 75 -7.70 0.61 -9.85
C VAL A 75 -8.51 -0.21 -8.85
N PHE A 76 -9.50 -0.98 -9.31
CA PHE A 76 -10.26 -1.89 -8.45
C PHE A 76 -9.37 -2.94 -7.78
N ALA A 77 -8.41 -3.50 -8.51
CA ALA A 77 -7.49 -4.48 -7.93
C ALA A 77 -6.62 -3.87 -6.82
N ALA A 78 -6.09 -2.66 -7.02
CA ALA A 78 -5.34 -1.94 -5.99
C ALA A 78 -6.20 -1.59 -4.77
N LEU A 79 -7.43 -1.10 -4.99
CA LEU A 79 -8.42 -0.83 -3.96
C LEU A 79 -8.68 -2.07 -3.10
N THR A 80 -8.99 -3.20 -3.73
CA THR A 80 -9.24 -4.46 -3.03
C THR A 80 -8.04 -4.87 -2.19
N LEU A 81 -6.82 -4.71 -2.71
CA LEU A 81 -5.61 -5.08 -1.98
C LEU A 81 -5.39 -4.22 -0.73
N TRP A 82 -5.52 -2.89 -0.82
CA TRP A 82 -5.38 -2.02 0.35
C TRP A 82 -6.50 -2.23 1.38
N ILE A 83 -7.74 -2.44 0.93
CA ILE A 83 -8.85 -2.78 1.83
C ILE A 83 -8.57 -4.12 2.52
N PHE A 84 -8.08 -5.12 1.79
CA PHE A 84 -7.73 -6.41 2.36
C PHE A 84 -6.62 -6.29 3.42
N TYR A 85 -5.55 -5.53 3.15
CA TYR A 85 -4.49 -5.27 4.14
C TYR A 85 -5.01 -4.50 5.35
N GLY A 86 -5.76 -3.42 5.14
CA GLY A 86 -6.36 -2.63 6.22
C GLY A 86 -7.30 -3.46 7.09
N GLY A 87 -8.15 -4.29 6.47
CA GLY A 87 -9.06 -5.19 7.17
C GLY A 87 -8.34 -6.28 7.95
N ALA A 88 -7.31 -6.89 7.37
CA ALA A 88 -6.49 -7.90 8.03
C ALA A 88 -5.80 -7.36 9.29
N ILE A 89 -5.31 -6.12 9.22
CA ILE A 89 -4.74 -5.37 10.35
C ILE A 89 -5.82 -5.07 11.38
N ALA A 90 -6.94 -4.46 10.97
CA ALA A 90 -8.03 -4.06 11.86
C ALA A 90 -8.60 -5.26 12.65
N ILE A 91 -8.78 -6.41 11.99
CA ILE A 91 -9.27 -7.64 12.65
C ILE A 91 -8.30 -8.09 13.75
N ASN A 92 -6.99 -8.04 13.53
CA ASN A 92 -6.02 -8.45 14.54
C ASN A 92 -5.88 -7.44 15.68
N LEU A 93 -6.02 -6.14 15.39
CA LEU A 93 -6.09 -5.11 16.43
C LEU A 93 -7.33 -5.28 17.32
N LEU A 94 -8.49 -5.57 16.72
CA LEU A 94 -9.72 -5.88 17.48
C LEU A 94 -9.60 -7.16 18.30
N ARG A 95 -8.70 -8.08 17.93
CA ARG A 95 -8.35 -9.29 18.71
C ARG A 95 -7.28 -9.02 19.78
N GLY A 96 -6.82 -7.78 19.93
CA GLY A 96 -5.77 -7.41 20.89
C GLY A 96 -4.37 -7.94 20.52
N ARG A 97 -4.09 -8.17 19.23
CA ARG A 97 -2.82 -8.75 18.75
C ARG A 97 -1.95 -7.69 18.07
N ASP A 98 -1.60 -6.64 18.80
CA ASP A 98 -0.85 -5.48 18.30
C ASP A 98 0.66 -5.71 18.11
N THR A 99 1.23 -6.76 18.71
CA THR A 99 2.66 -7.12 18.60
C THR A 99 3.04 -7.80 17.27
N LEU A 100 2.09 -7.96 16.34
CA LEU A 100 2.36 -8.55 15.02
C LEU A 100 3.05 -7.51 14.11
N ASP A 101 3.99 -7.95 13.28
CA ASP A 101 4.54 -7.12 12.21
C ASP A 101 3.50 -6.90 11.09
N CYS A 102 3.45 -5.70 10.49
CA CYS A 102 2.52 -5.44 9.38
C CYS A 102 2.70 -6.44 8.22
N GLY A 103 3.93 -6.90 7.98
CA GLY A 103 4.28 -7.72 6.81
C GLY A 103 4.06 -7.01 5.47
N CYS A 104 3.58 -5.77 5.48
CA CYS A 104 3.20 -4.99 4.31
C CYS A 104 4.42 -4.65 3.44
N GLY A 105 5.63 -4.63 4.03
CA GLY A 105 6.91 -4.48 3.34
C GLY A 105 7.08 -3.13 2.64
N GLY A 106 8.32 -2.76 2.34
CA GLY A 106 8.66 -1.50 1.66
C GLY A 106 9.08 -0.39 2.62
N ILE A 107 8.67 0.85 2.36
CA ILE A 107 9.04 2.01 3.18
C ILE A 107 8.34 1.89 4.55
N GLY A 108 9.10 1.79 5.64
CA GLY A 108 8.56 1.58 6.99
C GLY A 108 8.29 0.11 7.36
N ALA A 109 8.98 -0.85 6.73
CA ALA A 109 8.75 -2.29 6.92
C ALA A 109 8.90 -2.81 8.37
N ASP A 110 9.63 -2.09 9.23
CA ASP A 110 9.96 -2.52 10.60
C ASP A 110 9.02 -1.87 11.64
N GLN A 111 7.71 -2.10 11.51
CA GLN A 111 6.72 -1.61 12.47
C GLN A 111 5.63 -2.63 12.78
N THR A 112 5.22 -2.65 14.04
CA THR A 112 4.10 -3.45 14.54
C THR A 112 2.77 -2.90 14.04
N ILE A 113 1.74 -3.74 14.05
CA ILE A 113 0.41 -3.31 13.63
C ILE A 113 -0.20 -2.34 14.64
N HIS A 114 -0.81 -1.27 14.12
CA HIS A 114 -1.47 -0.25 14.92
C HIS A 114 -2.54 0.45 14.07
N TRP A 115 -3.46 1.18 14.71
CA TRP A 115 -4.59 1.83 14.04
C TRP A 115 -4.18 2.86 12.98
N GLY A 116 -2.97 3.43 13.10
CA GLY A 116 -2.39 4.29 12.07
C GLY A 116 -2.26 3.61 10.71
N LEU A 117 -1.92 2.31 10.67
CA LEU A 117 -1.81 1.55 9.43
C LEU A 117 -3.16 1.27 8.77
N VAL A 118 -4.22 1.12 9.58
CA VAL A 118 -5.60 1.00 9.08
C VAL A 118 -6.02 2.31 8.41
N LEU A 119 -5.73 3.45 9.05
CA LEU A 119 -6.00 4.76 8.48
C LEU A 119 -5.22 4.99 7.18
N ARG A 120 -3.92 4.67 7.17
CA ARG A 120 -3.05 4.75 5.98
C ARG A 120 -3.61 3.93 4.82
N ASN A 121 -3.94 2.65 5.02
CA ASN A 121 -4.55 1.82 3.97
C ASN A 121 -5.91 2.37 3.51
N SER A 122 -6.71 2.93 4.42
CA SER A 122 -8.00 3.55 4.08
C SER A 122 -7.81 4.81 3.23
N ILE A 123 -6.81 5.64 3.52
CA ILE A 123 -6.47 6.82 2.71
C ILE A 123 -5.97 6.40 1.32
N LEU A 124 -5.11 5.39 1.23
CA LEU A 124 -4.64 4.85 -0.06
C LEU A 124 -5.81 4.31 -0.89
N ALA A 125 -6.72 3.56 -0.27
CA ALA A 125 -7.92 3.08 -0.94
C ALA A 125 -8.80 4.26 -1.39
N LEU A 126 -9.13 5.21 -0.50
CA LEU A 126 -9.95 6.37 -0.85
C LEU A 126 -9.35 7.17 -2.02
N THR A 127 -8.05 7.43 -1.96
CA THR A 127 -7.35 8.21 -3.00
C THR A 127 -7.27 7.47 -4.32
N ALA A 128 -7.09 6.15 -4.32
CA ALA A 128 -7.20 5.33 -5.52
C ALA A 128 -8.61 5.34 -6.11
N GLY A 129 -9.64 5.45 -5.28
CA GLY A 129 -11.03 5.62 -5.74
C GLY A 129 -11.22 6.85 -6.64
N PHE A 130 -10.45 7.92 -6.45
CA PHE A 130 -10.51 9.09 -7.33
C PHE A 130 -10.04 8.81 -8.76
N LEU A 131 -9.22 7.78 -8.98
CA LEU A 131 -8.80 7.34 -10.32
C LEU A 131 -9.93 6.69 -11.13
N LEU A 132 -11.08 6.42 -10.51
CA LEU A 132 -12.28 5.95 -11.21
C LEU A 132 -13.09 7.12 -11.81
N LEU A 133 -12.76 8.37 -11.48
CA LEU A 133 -13.41 9.53 -12.07
C LEU A 133 -12.94 9.71 -13.52
N PRO A 134 -13.82 10.21 -14.42
CA PRO A 134 -13.45 10.46 -15.80
C PRO A 134 -12.29 11.45 -15.90
N VAL A 135 -11.28 11.13 -16.70
CA VAL A 135 -10.13 12.00 -16.96
C VAL A 135 -10.53 13.10 -17.94
N SER A 136 -10.09 14.33 -17.70
CA SER A 136 -10.33 15.44 -18.64
C SER A 136 -9.56 15.23 -19.94
N SER A 137 -10.23 15.51 -21.07
CA SER A 137 -9.61 15.46 -22.39
C SER A 137 -8.78 16.72 -22.63
N ARG A 138 -7.55 16.73 -22.11
CA ARG A 138 -6.58 17.81 -22.29
C ARG A 138 -5.34 17.26 -22.97
N ALA A 139 -4.78 18.02 -23.93
CA ALA A 139 -3.50 17.65 -24.53
C ALA A 139 -2.38 17.75 -23.48
N LEU A 140 -1.54 16.71 -23.41
CA LEU A 140 -0.39 16.66 -22.51
C LEU A 140 0.86 17.20 -23.21
N GLY A 141 1.47 18.22 -22.62
CA GLY A 141 2.78 18.74 -23.02
C GLY A 141 3.93 18.07 -22.28
N TRP A 142 5.17 18.34 -22.69
CA TRP A 142 6.37 17.83 -21.99
C TRP A 142 6.44 18.31 -20.53
N PHE A 143 5.98 19.54 -20.25
CA PHE A 143 5.95 20.11 -18.91
C PHE A 143 5.01 19.32 -17.99
N ASP A 144 3.90 18.81 -18.52
CA ASP A 144 2.93 18.01 -17.76
C ASP A 144 3.54 16.70 -17.28
N TYR A 145 4.33 16.03 -18.12
CA TYR A 145 5.06 14.82 -17.73
C TYR A 145 6.14 15.14 -16.68
N ALA A 146 6.84 16.26 -16.82
CA ALA A 146 7.81 16.70 -15.82
C ALA A 146 7.13 16.97 -14.47
N THR A 147 6.02 17.72 -14.48
CA THR A 147 5.20 17.99 -13.28
C THR A 147 4.66 16.70 -12.67
N ALA A 148 4.15 15.76 -13.48
CA ALA A 148 3.69 14.46 -13.00
C ALA A 148 4.83 13.69 -12.32
N GLY A 149 6.03 13.67 -12.92
CA GLY A 149 7.22 13.05 -12.34
C GLY A 149 7.61 13.64 -10.98
N PHE A 150 7.65 14.98 -10.88
CA PHE A 150 7.88 15.66 -9.59
C PHE A 150 6.78 15.36 -8.57
N ALA A 151 5.51 15.31 -9.01
CA ALA A 151 4.39 14.96 -8.15
C ALA A 151 4.49 13.53 -7.62
N VAL A 152 4.91 12.55 -8.45
CA VAL A 152 5.19 11.17 -7.99
C VAL A 152 6.24 11.19 -6.88
N LEU A 153 7.38 11.86 -7.10
CA LEU A 153 8.44 11.94 -6.10
C LEU A 153 7.97 12.59 -4.80
N LEU A 154 7.21 13.69 -4.90
CA LEU A 154 6.63 14.37 -3.75
C LEU A 154 5.66 13.47 -2.99
N LEU A 155 4.77 12.77 -3.68
CA LEU A 155 3.82 11.82 -3.06
C LEU A 155 4.55 10.69 -2.35
N LEU A 156 5.61 10.15 -2.95
CA LEU A 156 6.44 9.11 -2.33
C LEU A 156 7.19 9.63 -1.09
N LEU A 157 7.68 10.86 -1.12
CA LEU A 157 8.31 11.50 0.04
C LEU A 157 7.31 11.76 1.16
N ILE A 158 6.12 12.28 0.84
CA ILE A 158 5.03 12.47 1.82
C ILE A 158 4.64 11.13 2.44
N TYR A 159 4.51 10.10 1.61
CA TYR A 159 4.22 8.76 2.09
C TYR A 159 5.33 8.23 3.00
N ALA A 160 6.60 8.39 2.60
CA ALA A 160 7.74 7.94 3.40
C ALA A 160 7.81 8.66 4.76
N THR A 161 7.61 9.98 4.77
CA THR A 161 7.60 10.75 6.02
C THR A 161 6.41 10.36 6.90
N ALA A 162 5.24 10.13 6.32
CA ALA A 162 4.08 9.63 7.05
C ALA A 162 4.36 8.27 7.70
N GLU A 163 4.99 7.32 6.99
CA GLU A 163 5.40 6.04 7.55
C GLU A 163 6.40 6.20 8.71
N HIS A 164 7.39 7.09 8.58
CA HIS A 164 8.32 7.38 9.67
C HIS A 164 7.63 7.99 10.89
N LEU A 165 6.66 8.89 10.68
CA LEU A 165 5.89 9.49 11.77
C LEU A 165 4.99 8.47 12.46
N LEU A 166 4.31 7.61 11.69
CA LEU A 166 3.46 6.54 12.22
C LEU A 166 4.28 5.55 13.05
N ARG A 167 5.43 5.12 12.54
CA ARG A 167 6.36 4.26 13.27
C ARG A 167 6.80 4.89 14.59
N ASN A 168 7.20 6.15 14.57
CA ASN A 168 7.65 6.86 15.77
C ASN A 168 6.51 7.04 16.78
N ALA A 169 5.31 7.39 16.31
CA ALA A 169 4.13 7.51 17.17
C ALA A 169 3.75 6.19 17.83
N ALA A 170 3.86 5.07 17.11
CA ALA A 170 3.63 3.73 17.65
C ALA A 170 4.63 3.38 18.76
N LEU A 171 5.93 3.69 18.56
CA LEU A 171 6.97 3.45 19.58
C LEU A 171 6.70 4.25 20.87
N LEU A 172 6.38 5.53 20.75
CA LEU A 172 6.08 6.39 21.90
C LEU A 172 4.80 5.95 22.65
N GLY A 173 3.81 5.43 21.93
CA GLY A 173 2.58 4.89 22.53
C GLY A 173 2.83 3.67 23.41
N HIS A 174 3.85 2.86 23.10
CA HIS A 174 4.24 1.70 23.92
C HIS A 174 5.02 2.10 25.18
N GLU A 175 5.88 3.13 25.13
CA GLU A 175 6.66 3.58 26.30
C GLU A 175 5.79 4.13 27.44
N GLY A 176 4.59 4.66 27.14
CA GLY A 176 3.63 5.13 28.14
C GLY A 176 2.84 4.03 28.89
N THR A 177 3.07 2.75 28.57
CA THR A 177 2.31 1.61 29.15
C THR A 177 3.12 0.71 30.08
N HIS A 178 4.36 1.06 30.40
CA HIS A 178 5.12 0.41 31.46
C HIS A 178 4.83 1.09 32.83
N PRO A 179 4.25 0.37 33.82
CA PRO A 179 4.05 0.88 35.17
C PRO A 179 5.36 1.08 35.95
#